data_AF-A0A6F8XM35-F1
#
_entry.id   AF-A0A6F8XM35-F1
#
_cell.length_a   1.000
_cell.length_b   1.000
_cell.length_c   1.000
_cell.angle_alpha   90.00
_cell.angle_beta   90.00
_cell.angle_gamma   90.00
#
_symmetry.space_group_name_H-M   'P 1'
#
loop_
_entity.id
_entity.type
_entity.pdbx_description
1 polymer ?
#
loop_
_entity_poly.entity_id
_entity_poly.type
_entity_poly.pdbx_seq_one_letter_code
_entity_poly.pdbx_strand_id
1 'polypeptide(L)'
;MPSVAVTGEVVATASSATTLSGATGAWTAGPVTEVSYPKLTVGGSAVIHEASCTFTFTDGTTGATVPSLVTLKASSTALQGGLSNVLRADDSKVDNNGNRLAVNITRQAALDSG
;
A
#
# COMPACT_ATOMS: atom_id res chain seq x y z
N MET A 1 -9.02 -12.68 14.07
CA MET A 1 -9.19 -11.24 13.77
C MET A 1 -8.22 -10.87 12.66
N PRO A 2 -8.55 -9.96 11.73
CA PRO A 2 -7.58 -9.52 10.72
C PRO A 2 -6.40 -8.85 11.42
N SER A 3 -5.18 -9.26 11.07
CA SER A 3 -3.97 -8.67 11.62
C SER A 3 -3.85 -7.21 11.17
N VAL A 4 -3.40 -6.36 12.08
CA VAL A 4 -3.17 -4.93 11.86
C VAL A 4 -1.83 -4.72 11.16
N ALA A 5 -1.78 -3.90 10.11
CA ALA A 5 -0.55 -3.59 9.41
C ALA A 5 0.37 -2.68 10.26
N VAL A 6 1.68 -2.93 10.18
CA VAL A 6 2.72 -2.03 10.73
C VAL A 6 3.60 -1.49 9.61
N THR A 7 4.48 -0.56 9.95
CA THR A 7 5.46 0.00 9.01
C THR A 7 6.26 -1.09 8.27
N GLY A 8 6.35 -0.96 6.95
CA GLY A 8 7.08 -1.88 6.06
C GLY A 8 6.23 -3.03 5.50
N GLU A 9 4.95 -3.11 5.85
CA GLU A 9 4.06 -4.19 5.40
C GLU A 9 3.16 -3.81 4.23
N VAL A 10 3.32 -2.63 3.63
CA VAL A 10 2.60 -2.29 2.39
C VAL A 10 3.50 -2.53 1.18
N VAL A 11 2.95 -3.26 0.21
CA VAL A 11 3.61 -3.58 -1.06
C VAL A 11 2.91 -2.85 -2.20
N ALA A 12 3.70 -2.27 -3.08
CA ALA A 12 3.27 -1.73 -4.35
C ALA A 12 3.49 -2.75 -5.47
N THR A 13 2.48 -2.95 -6.32
CA THR A 13 2.56 -3.79 -7.52
C THR A 13 2.16 -2.94 -8.71
N ALA A 14 3.13 -2.69 -9.60
CA ALA A 14 2.87 -1.96 -10.83
C ALA A 14 1.97 -2.79 -11.76
N SER A 15 1.13 -2.10 -12.53
CA SER A 15 0.30 -2.74 -13.54
C SER A 15 1.14 -3.48 -14.59
N SER A 16 0.64 -4.63 -15.06
CA SER A 16 1.20 -5.33 -16.22
C SER A 16 0.72 -4.77 -17.55
N ALA A 17 -0.14 -3.74 -17.55
CA ALA A 17 -0.60 -3.10 -18.78
C ALA A 17 0.58 -2.44 -19.51
N THR A 18 0.77 -2.82 -20.76
CA THR A 18 1.86 -2.30 -21.62
C THR A 18 1.42 -1.12 -22.49
N THR A 19 0.15 -0.72 -22.41
CA THR A 19 -0.40 0.38 -23.19
C THR A 19 -1.09 1.39 -22.29
N LEU A 20 -0.92 2.67 -22.62
CA LEU A 20 -1.59 3.78 -21.96
C LEU A 20 -1.85 4.89 -22.98
N SER A 21 -3.13 5.22 -23.20
CA SER A 21 -3.54 6.33 -24.08
C SER A 21 -2.91 6.30 -25.49
N GLY A 22 -2.73 5.10 -26.05
CA GLY A 22 -2.13 4.90 -27.38
C GLY A 22 -0.61 4.83 -27.41
N ALA A 23 0.08 5.03 -26.28
CA ALA A 23 1.51 4.75 -26.14
C ALA A 23 1.75 3.30 -25.68
N THR A 24 2.90 2.73 -26.06
CA THR A 24 3.39 1.44 -25.58
C THR A 24 4.56 1.67 -24.63
N GLY A 25 4.56 1.01 -23.48
CA GLY A 25 5.50 1.28 -22.40
C GLY A 25 5.35 0.32 -21.22
N ALA A 26 5.87 0.73 -20.07
CA ALA A 26 5.82 -0.06 -18.85
C ALA A 26 5.56 0.81 -17.62
N TRP A 27 4.86 0.24 -16.63
CA TRP A 27 4.68 0.83 -15.32
C TRP A 27 5.80 0.42 -14.37
N THR A 28 6.27 1.37 -13.57
CA THR A 28 7.19 1.14 -12.45
C THR A 28 6.61 1.72 -11.17
N ALA A 29 6.75 0.99 -10.06
CA ALA A 29 6.35 1.48 -8.74
C ALA A 29 7.45 2.36 -8.13
N GLY A 30 7.07 3.52 -7.59
CA GLY A 30 7.94 4.30 -6.72
C GLY A 30 8.01 3.71 -5.30
N PRO A 31 8.74 4.38 -4.38
CA PRO A 31 8.77 3.96 -2.97
C PRO A 31 7.37 4.09 -2.34
N VAL A 32 7.07 3.16 -1.43
CA VAL A 32 5.87 3.24 -0.59
C VAL A 32 6.15 4.20 0.56
N THR A 33 5.29 5.19 0.75
CA THR A 33 5.30 6.10 1.89
C THR A 33 4.13 5.77 2.81
N GLU A 34 4.42 5.53 4.09
CA GLU A 34 3.44 5.09 5.09
C GLU A 34 3.26 6.17 6.16
N VAL A 35 2.03 6.28 6.67
CA VAL A 35 1.69 7.14 7.80
C VAL A 35 1.28 6.25 8.97
N SER A 36 2.02 6.39 10.06
CA SER A 36 1.89 5.55 11.26
C SER A 36 1.44 6.33 12.48
N TYR A 37 0.80 5.63 13.41
CA TYR A 37 0.58 6.10 14.77
C TYR A 37 1.86 5.88 15.61
N PRO A 38 2.57 6.92 16.06
CA PRO A 38 3.87 6.77 16.73
C PRO A 38 3.78 6.08 18.10
N LYS A 39 2.60 6.11 18.73
CA LYS A 39 2.36 5.53 20.07
C LYS A 39 1.70 4.16 20.02
N LEU A 40 1.14 3.75 18.89
CA LEU A 40 0.46 2.47 18.74
C LEU A 40 1.43 1.52 18.03
N THR A 41 1.91 0.52 18.75
CA THR A 41 2.88 -0.44 18.21
C THR A 41 2.38 -1.88 18.36
N VAL A 42 2.80 -2.75 17.44
CA VAL A 42 2.64 -4.20 17.51
C VAL A 42 4.02 -4.81 17.29
N GLY A 43 4.51 -5.57 18.26
CA GLY A 43 5.87 -6.15 18.21
C GLY A 43 6.97 -5.09 18.07
N GLY A 44 6.78 -3.90 18.66
CA GLY A 44 7.73 -2.79 18.57
C GLY A 44 7.68 -1.96 17.28
N SER A 45 6.88 -2.37 16.29
CA SER A 45 6.70 -1.64 15.03
C SER A 45 5.44 -0.77 15.07
N ALA A 46 5.52 0.45 14.55
CA ALA A 46 4.40 1.39 14.56
C ALA A 46 3.27 0.93 13.63
N VAL A 47 2.04 1.00 14.11
CA VAL A 47 0.84 0.68 13.35
C VAL A 47 0.58 1.76 12.31
N ILE A 48 0.21 1.35 11.09
CA ILE A 48 -0.07 2.26 9.97
C ILE A 48 -1.57 2.41 9.70
N HIS A 49 -1.96 3.60 9.22
CA HIS A 49 -3.34 3.92 8.85
C HIS A 49 -3.50 4.45 7.43
N GLU A 50 -2.39 4.78 6.77
CA GLU A 50 -2.38 5.24 5.39
C GLU A 50 -1.06 4.84 4.73
N ALA A 51 -1.12 4.51 3.44
CA ALA A 51 0.04 4.30 2.61
C ALA A 51 -0.19 4.87 1.21
N SER A 52 0.88 5.31 0.56
CA SER A 52 0.83 5.87 -0.78
C SER A 52 2.03 5.48 -1.62
N CYS A 53 1.84 5.40 -2.92
CA CYS A 53 2.89 5.13 -3.90
C CYS A 53 2.52 5.81 -5.22
N THR A 54 3.49 6.51 -5.79
CA THR A 54 3.39 7.04 -7.15
C THR A 54 3.96 6.00 -8.11
N PHE A 55 3.11 5.48 -8.98
CA PHE A 55 3.48 4.66 -10.12
C PHE A 55 3.79 5.57 -11.30
N THR A 56 4.71 5.16 -12.16
CA THR A 56 5.08 5.92 -13.36
C THR A 56 5.02 5.01 -14.57
N PHE A 57 4.22 5.38 -15.57
CA PHE A 57 4.29 4.78 -16.90
C PHE A 57 5.38 5.49 -17.70
N THR A 58 6.24 4.74 -18.38
CA THR A 58 7.25 5.28 -19.30
C THR A 58 6.97 4.78 -20.71
N ASP A 59 6.72 5.69 -21.64
CA ASP A 59 6.61 5.41 -23.07
C ASP A 59 7.96 4.87 -23.58
N GLY A 60 7.96 3.68 -24.18
CA GLY A 60 9.16 3.04 -24.70
C GLY A 60 9.75 3.68 -25.95
N THR A 61 8.98 4.51 -26.66
CA THR A 61 9.40 5.22 -27.88
C THR A 61 9.95 6.60 -27.54
N THR A 62 9.20 7.38 -26.77
CA THR A 62 9.53 8.79 -26.51
C THR A 62 10.27 8.99 -25.18
N GLY A 63 10.21 8.03 -24.26
CA GLY A 63 10.67 8.18 -22.89
C GLY A 63 9.77 9.09 -22.04
N ALA A 64 8.63 9.57 -22.58
CA ALA A 64 7.70 10.39 -21.84
C ALA A 64 7.08 9.62 -20.67
N THR A 65 6.91 10.31 -19.54
CA THR A 65 6.42 9.69 -18.30
C THR A 65 5.05 10.21 -17.89
N VAL A 66 4.18 9.33 -17.42
CA VAL A 66 2.88 9.67 -16.85
C VAL A 66 2.77 9.13 -15.42
N PRO A 67 2.57 9.97 -14.40
CA PRO A 67 2.42 9.51 -13.02
C PRO A 67 0.99 9.04 -12.71
N SER A 68 0.85 8.09 -11.79
CA SER A 68 -0.41 7.69 -11.16
C SER A 68 -0.21 7.49 -9.66
N LEU A 69 -0.91 8.27 -8.84
CA LEU A 69 -0.84 8.17 -7.39
C LEU A 69 -1.92 7.22 -6.87
N VAL A 70 -1.51 6.20 -6.11
CA VAL A 70 -2.41 5.36 -5.33
C VAL A 70 -2.26 5.72 -3.85
N THR A 71 -3.39 5.96 -3.19
CA THR A 71 -3.46 6.13 -1.74
C THR A 71 -4.39 5.08 -1.15
N LEU A 72 -3.85 4.23 -0.29
CA LEU A 72 -4.58 3.25 0.51
C LEU A 72 -4.82 3.84 1.90
N LYS A 73 -6.08 4.14 2.23
CA LYS A 73 -6.47 4.66 3.54
C LYS A 73 -7.23 3.59 4.32
N ALA A 74 -6.96 3.51 5.61
CA ALA A 74 -7.71 2.63 6.50
C ALA A 74 -9.20 2.98 6.48
N SER A 75 -10.02 1.94 6.38
CA SER A 75 -11.46 2.04 6.59
C SER A 75 -11.78 2.40 8.03
N SER A 76 -12.99 2.89 8.30
CA SER A 76 -13.38 3.15 9.67
C SER A 76 -13.34 1.89 10.53
N THR A 77 -12.40 1.85 11.47
CA THR A 77 -12.31 0.78 12.48
C THR A 77 -12.42 1.44 13.84
N ALA A 78 -13.43 1.04 14.62
CA ALA A 78 -13.55 1.46 16.00
C ALA A 78 -12.39 0.87 16.80
N LEU A 79 -11.43 1.71 17.21
CA LEU A 79 -10.37 1.34 18.13
C LEU A 79 -10.58 2.07 19.46
N GLN A 80 -10.02 1.52 20.54
CA GLN A 80 -10.11 2.14 21.85
C GLN A 80 -9.29 3.45 21.89
N GLY A 81 -9.68 4.38 22.77
CA GLY A 81 -8.91 5.60 23.05
C GLY A 81 -9.03 6.72 22.00
N GLY A 82 -10.08 6.72 21.16
CA GLY A 82 -10.29 7.76 20.15
C GLY A 82 -9.43 7.61 18.89
N LEU A 83 -8.61 6.55 18.83
CA LEU A 83 -7.97 6.14 17.59
C LEU A 83 -9.04 5.57 16.66
N SER A 84 -8.94 5.93 15.39
CA SER A 84 -9.83 5.42 14.37
C SER A 84 -8.98 5.04 13.17
N ASN A 85 -9.27 3.87 12.58
CA ASN A 85 -8.82 3.51 11.24
C ASN A 85 -7.35 3.02 11.22
N VAL A 86 -7.14 1.70 11.25
CA VAL A 86 -5.84 1.06 10.96
C VAL A 86 -5.93 0.21 9.70
N LEU A 87 -4.83 0.12 8.96
CA LEU A 87 -4.76 -0.79 7.82
C LEU A 87 -4.72 -2.24 8.32
N ARG A 88 -5.37 -3.14 7.61
CA ARG A 88 -5.51 -4.57 7.94
C ARG A 88 -5.00 -5.45 6.81
N ALA A 89 -4.73 -6.72 7.11
CA ALA A 89 -4.16 -7.70 6.19
C ALA A 89 -4.86 -7.79 4.81
N ASP A 90 -6.16 -7.49 4.75
CA ASP A 90 -7.01 -7.56 3.56
C ASP A 90 -7.16 -6.22 2.82
N ASP A 91 -6.63 -5.13 3.39
CA ASP A 91 -6.76 -3.80 2.79
C ASP A 91 -5.90 -3.69 1.53
N SER A 92 -6.54 -3.29 0.44
CA SER A 92 -5.88 -3.02 -0.82
C SER A 92 -6.61 -1.97 -1.64
N LYS A 93 -5.87 -1.29 -2.51
CA LYS A 93 -6.40 -0.29 -3.44
C LYS A 93 -5.75 -0.50 -4.81
N VAL A 94 -6.58 -0.46 -5.84
CA VAL A 94 -6.17 -0.50 -7.25
C VAL A 94 -6.65 0.79 -7.92
N ASP A 95 -5.83 1.39 -8.78
CA ASP A 95 -6.24 2.51 -9.64
C ASP A 95 -6.87 2.03 -10.97
N ASN A 96 -7.26 2.99 -11.81
CA ASN A 96 -7.85 2.68 -13.12
C ASN A 96 -6.85 2.06 -14.11
N ASN A 97 -5.55 2.11 -13.81
CA ASN A 97 -4.50 1.55 -14.65
C ASN A 97 -4.11 0.13 -14.21
N GLY A 98 -4.64 -0.38 -13.10
CA GLY A 98 -4.27 -1.67 -12.51
C GLY A 98 -3.09 -1.62 -11.54
N ASN A 99 -2.57 -0.44 -11.22
CA ASN A 99 -1.53 -0.29 -10.20
C ASN A 99 -2.14 -0.50 -8.82
N ARG A 100 -1.45 -1.25 -7.96
CA ARG A 100 -2.00 -1.73 -6.70
C ARG A 100 -1.11 -1.40 -5.50
N LEU A 101 -1.72 -0.92 -4.43
CA LEU A 101 -1.18 -0.97 -3.08
C LEU A 101 -1.93 -2.01 -2.27
N ALA A 102 -1.22 -2.79 -1.47
CA ALA A 102 -1.85 -3.73 -0.55
C ALA A 102 -1.00 -4.00 0.67
N VAL A 103 -1.69 -4.30 1.77
CA VAL A 103 -1.06 -4.85 2.95
C VAL A 103 -0.60 -6.28 2.66
N ASN A 104 0.64 -6.60 3.02
CA ASN A 104 1.26 -7.90 2.97
C ASN A 104 1.97 -8.18 4.30
N ILE A 105 1.21 -8.75 5.24
CA ILE A 105 1.72 -9.08 6.57
C ILE A 105 2.58 -10.34 6.44
N THR A 106 3.90 -10.17 6.49
CA THR A 106 4.88 -11.27 6.37
C THR A 106 5.36 -11.80 7.72
N ARG A 107 5.02 -11.12 8.81
CA ARG A 107 5.31 -11.62 10.16
C ARG A 107 4.47 -12.86 10.41
N GLN A 108 5.16 -14.00 10.50
CA GLN A 108 4.60 -15.26 10.91
C GLN A 108 3.80 -15.04 12.20
N ALA A 109 2.56 -15.53 12.25
CA ALA A 109 1.73 -15.45 13.45
C ALA A 109 2.38 -16.24 14.59
N ALA A 110 3.34 -15.63 15.27
CA ALA A 110 4.00 -16.20 16.43
C ALA A 110 3.13 -15.98 17.68
N LEU A 111 1.86 -16.40 17.64
CA LEU A 111 0.96 -16.40 18.79
C LEU A 111 -0.16 -17.44 18.57
N ASP A 112 0.18 -18.73 18.59
CA ASP A 112 -0.77 -19.83 18.88
C ASP A 112 -0.08 -20.91 19.75
N SER A 113 0.93 -20.53 20.55
CA SER A 113 1.62 -21.46 21.46
C SER A 113 2.20 -20.71 22.68
N GLY A 114 1.35 -20.43 23.66
CA GLY A 114 1.74 -19.88 24.96
C GLY A 114 0.58 -19.95 25.94
#